data_AF-A0A371KZE2-F1
#
_entry.id   AF-A0A371KZE2-F1
#
_cell.length_a   1.000
_cell.length_b   1.000
_cell.length_c   1.000
_cell.angle_alpha   90.00
_cell.angle_beta   90.00
_cell.angle_gamma   90.00
#
_symmetry.space_group_name_H-M   'P 1'
#
loop_
_entity.id
_entity.type
_entity.pdbx_description
1 polymer ?
#
loop_
_entity_poly.entity_id
_entity_poly.type
_entity_poly.pdbx_seq_one_letter_code
_entity_poly.pdbx_strand_id
1 'polypeptide(L)'
;MSSQIEPEIVDRMQSHVPPKNLSSHWSEMPDRVRENLILRRKIWPRMNVYNENWMCCLVGETGDGKSYAGLRLGEALDPNFGPHRVTYSVEEFLEIAASDLPEGAIIVLEEAGVAAGNRNWYTVANQVLDALTQTWRHRNNGAIMTAPDFDLIDSHVQRRFHHLGIMVGKDESAGISKARWKYIQTNNETGKMYKKYHRMIGDDGVLRRH
;
A
#
# COMPACT_ATOMS: atom_id res chain seq x y z
N MET A 1 21.15 -26.65 -25.00
CA MET A 1 20.16 -25.80 -25.69
C MET A 1 20.09 -24.48 -24.93
N SER A 2 20.70 -23.44 -25.51
CA SER A 2 20.74 -22.09 -24.95
C SER A 2 19.32 -21.51 -25.03
N SER A 3 18.68 -21.28 -23.88
CA SER A 3 17.45 -20.50 -23.83
C SER A 3 17.84 -19.05 -24.10
N GLN A 4 17.72 -18.64 -25.35
CA GLN A 4 17.81 -17.24 -25.73
C GLN A 4 16.75 -16.50 -24.91
N ILE A 5 17.21 -15.65 -24.00
CA ILE A 5 16.38 -14.72 -23.26
C ILE A 5 15.68 -13.87 -24.32
N GLU A 6 14.35 -13.90 -24.33
CA GLU A 6 13.56 -13.22 -25.36
C GLU A 6 13.93 -11.73 -25.43
N PRO A 7 14.09 -11.16 -26.64
CA PRO A 7 14.56 -9.78 -26.82
C PRO A 7 13.70 -8.74 -26.09
N GLU A 8 12.43 -9.03 -25.83
CA GLU A 8 11.51 -8.18 -25.07
C GLU A 8 11.91 -8.03 -23.58
N ILE A 9 12.55 -9.05 -22.99
CA ILE A 9 13.05 -8.99 -21.61
C ILE A 9 14.30 -8.10 -21.54
N VAL A 10 15.17 -8.19 -22.53
CA VAL A 10 16.41 -7.38 -22.60
C VAL A 10 16.10 -5.91 -22.83
N ASP A 11 15.16 -5.59 -23.73
CA ASP A 11 14.72 -4.20 -23.98
C ASP A 11 14.06 -3.58 -22.74
N ARG A 12 13.24 -4.33 -22.01
CA ARG A 12 12.64 -3.86 -20.74
C ARG A 12 13.70 -3.60 -19.67
N MET A 13 14.74 -4.44 -19.59
CA MET A 13 15.88 -4.22 -18.69
C MET A 13 16.71 -2.98 -19.05
N GLN A 14 16.77 -2.60 -20.33
CA GLN A 14 17.48 -1.40 -20.79
C GLN A 14 16.66 -0.10 -20.67
N SER A 15 15.32 -0.20 -20.66
CA SER A 15 14.41 0.95 -20.48
C SER A 15 14.25 1.42 -19.02
N HIS A 16 14.84 0.70 -18.06
CA HIS A 16 14.86 1.13 -16.66
C HIS A 16 15.79 2.34 -16.50
N VAL A 17 15.21 3.54 -16.48
CA VAL A 17 15.87 4.68 -15.83
C VAL A 17 16.20 4.21 -14.40
N PRO A 18 17.48 4.20 -13.99
CA PRO A 18 17.84 3.75 -12.66
C PRO A 18 17.07 4.59 -11.63
N PRO A 19 16.48 3.96 -10.61
CA PRO A 19 15.68 4.67 -9.62
C PRO A 19 16.51 5.80 -9.02
N LYS A 20 16.03 7.04 -9.16
CA LYS A 20 16.69 8.25 -8.63
C LYS A 20 16.93 8.02 -7.13
N ASN A 21 18.08 8.40 -6.59
CA ASN A 21 18.34 8.16 -5.17
C ASN A 21 17.33 8.92 -4.26
N LEU A 22 17.06 8.42 -3.05
CA LEU A 22 16.04 8.98 -2.14
C LEU A 22 16.24 10.49 -1.88
N SER A 23 17.49 10.94 -1.83
CA SER A 23 17.83 12.36 -1.67
C SER A 23 17.33 13.25 -2.80
N SER A 24 17.20 12.72 -4.03
CA SER A 24 16.68 13.46 -5.19
C SER A 24 15.19 13.80 -5.07
N HIS A 25 14.44 13.11 -4.21
CA HIS A 25 13.00 13.33 -3.98
C HIS A 25 12.70 14.05 -2.66
N TRP A 26 13.72 14.52 -1.93
CA TRP A 26 13.51 15.10 -0.61
C TRP A 26 12.68 16.40 -0.63
N SER A 27 12.85 17.20 -1.69
CA SER A 27 12.08 18.42 -1.95
C SER A 27 10.63 18.14 -2.36
N GLU A 28 10.38 16.99 -2.99
CA GLU A 28 9.05 16.55 -3.44
C GLU A 28 8.29 15.81 -2.32
N MET A 29 9.01 15.33 -1.30
CA MET A 29 8.46 14.60 -0.18
C MET A 29 7.64 15.52 0.74
N PRO A 30 6.36 15.20 1.01
CA PRO A 30 5.53 15.96 1.94
C PRO A 30 6.11 15.95 3.36
N ASP A 31 5.90 17.02 4.12
CA ASP A 31 6.46 17.14 5.48
C ASP A 31 6.02 15.99 6.39
N ARG A 32 4.75 15.57 6.30
CA ARG A 32 4.21 14.41 7.03
C ARG A 32 4.96 13.10 6.74
N VAL A 33 5.42 12.93 5.50
CA VAL A 33 6.25 11.78 5.11
C VAL A 33 7.64 11.96 5.70
N ARG A 34 8.24 13.14 5.54
CA ARG A 34 9.61 13.44 6.00
C ARG A 34 9.78 13.29 7.51
N GLU A 35 8.76 13.64 8.28
CA GLU A 35 8.75 13.55 9.75
C GLU A 35 8.50 12.12 10.25
N ASN A 36 7.90 11.26 9.43
CA ASN A 36 7.60 9.88 9.82
C ASN A 36 8.60 8.88 9.23
N LEU A 37 9.40 8.25 10.10
CA LEU A 37 10.43 7.27 9.70
C LEU A 37 9.89 6.12 8.83
N ILE A 38 8.67 5.63 9.09
CA ILE A 38 8.08 4.52 8.33
C ILE A 38 7.68 5.02 6.94
N LEU A 39 6.94 6.14 6.87
CA LEU A 39 6.52 6.69 5.58
C LEU A 39 7.75 6.99 4.72
N ARG A 40 8.71 7.73 5.28
CA ARG A 40 9.94 8.17 4.61
C ARG A 40 10.83 7.07 4.10
N ARG A 41 11.03 6.01 4.88
CA ARG A 41 12.06 5.00 4.60
C ARG A 41 11.49 3.68 4.07
N LYS A 42 10.19 3.43 4.21
CA LYS A 42 9.56 2.14 3.86
C LYS A 42 8.43 2.24 2.85
N ILE A 43 7.77 3.38 2.73
CA ILE A 43 6.58 3.52 1.88
C ILE A 43 6.89 4.43 0.70
N TRP A 44 7.24 5.69 0.96
CA TRP A 44 7.56 6.68 -0.07
C TRP A 44 8.60 6.20 -1.09
N PRO A 45 9.73 5.58 -0.68
CA PRO A 45 10.74 5.17 -1.65
C PRO A 45 10.25 4.06 -2.58
N ARG A 46 9.28 3.22 -2.16
CA ARG A 46 8.74 2.18 -3.06
C ARG A 46 8.13 2.84 -4.29
N MET A 47 7.19 3.75 -4.03
CA MET A 47 6.40 4.41 -5.06
C MET A 47 7.24 5.41 -5.85
N ASN A 48 7.87 6.35 -5.16
CA ASN A 48 8.45 7.54 -5.80
C ASN A 48 9.92 7.39 -6.19
N VAL A 49 10.61 6.34 -5.73
CA VAL A 49 12.05 6.14 -5.99
C VAL A 49 12.27 4.86 -6.78
N TYR A 50 11.80 3.72 -6.26
CA TYR A 50 12.06 2.40 -6.84
C TYR A 50 11.07 1.98 -7.94
N ASN A 51 10.08 2.83 -8.25
CA ASN A 51 9.01 2.53 -9.21
C ASN A 51 8.27 1.21 -8.87
N GLU A 52 8.08 0.97 -7.57
CA GLU A 52 7.36 -0.19 -7.02
C GLU A 52 6.02 0.25 -6.42
N ASN A 53 5.01 -0.60 -6.52
CA ASN A 53 3.74 -0.33 -5.86
C ASN A 53 3.84 -0.46 -4.32
N TRP A 54 2.86 0.13 -3.65
CA TRP A 54 2.65 -0.06 -2.22
C TRP A 54 1.20 -0.44 -1.94
N MET A 55 0.99 -1.32 -0.95
CA MET A 55 -0.35 -1.79 -0.61
C MET A 55 -0.48 -1.94 0.89
N CYS A 56 -1.55 -1.37 1.43
CA CYS A 56 -1.88 -1.45 2.84
C CYS A 56 -3.31 -1.93 3.04
N CYS A 57 -3.50 -2.77 4.06
CA CYS A 57 -4.83 -3.09 4.56
C CYS A 57 -5.00 -2.52 5.97
N LEU A 58 -6.10 -1.80 6.21
CA LEU A 58 -6.51 -1.30 7.52
C LEU A 58 -7.69 -2.15 8.01
N VAL A 59 -7.53 -2.76 9.18
CA VAL A 59 -8.49 -3.74 9.72
C VAL A 59 -8.90 -3.43 11.14
N GLY A 60 -10.11 -3.82 11.54
CA GLY A 60 -10.73 -3.48 12.82
C GLY A 60 -12.26 -3.49 12.73
N GLU A 61 -12.95 -3.38 13.86
CA GLU A 61 -14.41 -3.40 13.92
C GLU A 61 -15.02 -2.13 13.30
N THR A 62 -16.31 -2.21 12.97
CA THR A 62 -17.06 -1.03 12.48
C THR A 62 -16.99 0.07 13.52
N GLY A 63 -16.62 1.27 13.07
CA GLY A 63 -16.44 2.41 13.96
C GLY A 63 -15.03 2.58 14.55
N ASP A 64 -14.06 1.71 14.32
CA ASP A 64 -12.69 1.86 14.89
C ASP A 64 -11.81 2.93 14.23
N GLY A 65 -12.34 3.72 13.29
CA GLY A 65 -11.62 4.79 12.61
C GLY A 65 -10.78 4.36 11.41
N LYS A 66 -11.05 3.19 10.82
CA LYS A 66 -10.37 2.69 9.60
C LYS A 66 -10.43 3.68 8.44
N SER A 67 -11.63 4.18 8.13
CA SER A 67 -11.87 5.13 7.04
C SER A 67 -11.07 6.41 7.24
N TYR A 68 -11.16 7.00 8.44
CA TYR A 68 -10.40 8.20 8.78
C TYR A 68 -8.89 7.96 8.65
N ALA A 69 -8.38 6.86 9.19
CA ALA A 69 -6.96 6.50 9.07
C ALA A 69 -6.53 6.33 7.60
N GLY A 70 -7.36 5.72 6.75
CA GLY A 70 -7.10 5.55 5.33
C GLY A 70 -7.00 6.88 4.59
N LEU A 71 -7.96 7.78 4.81
CA LEU A 71 -7.97 9.13 4.22
C LEU A 71 -6.73 9.93 4.66
N ARG A 72 -6.42 9.96 5.96
CA ARG A 72 -5.27 10.71 6.48
C ARG A 72 -3.93 10.16 5.99
N LEU A 73 -3.86 8.85 5.74
CA LEU A 73 -2.67 8.23 5.17
C LEU A 73 -2.53 8.54 3.67
N GLY A 74 -3.64 8.55 2.92
CA GLY A 74 -3.67 8.99 1.53
C GLY A 74 -3.19 10.43 1.39
N GLU A 75 -3.78 11.36 2.15
CA GLU A 75 -3.38 12.77 2.18
C GLU A 75 -1.91 12.99 2.59
N ALA A 76 -1.38 12.12 3.47
CA ALA A 76 0.02 12.21 3.88
C ALA A 76 0.97 11.76 2.78
N LEU A 77 0.63 10.69 2.05
CA LEU A 77 1.48 10.05 1.06
C LEU A 77 1.39 10.70 -0.33
N ASP A 78 0.29 11.38 -0.64
CA ASP A 78 0.02 11.94 -1.96
C ASP A 78 -0.64 13.33 -1.81
N PRO A 79 0.09 14.42 -2.11
CA PRO A 79 -0.43 15.79 -2.02
C PRO A 79 -1.64 16.08 -2.91
N ASN A 80 -1.85 15.27 -3.97
CA ASN A 80 -2.97 15.41 -4.90
C ASN A 80 -4.13 14.46 -4.53
N PHE A 81 -4.02 13.74 -3.43
CA PHE A 81 -5.07 12.85 -2.95
C PHE A 81 -6.33 13.66 -2.61
N GLY A 82 -7.49 13.10 -2.96
CA GLY A 82 -8.78 13.69 -2.63
C GLY A 82 -9.92 12.67 -2.73
N PRO A 83 -11.16 13.09 -2.42
CA PRO A 83 -12.32 12.18 -2.37
C PRO A 83 -12.58 11.40 -3.66
N HIS A 84 -12.19 11.96 -4.81
CA HIS A 84 -12.29 11.32 -6.12
C HIS A 84 -11.41 10.07 -6.29
N ARG A 85 -10.49 9.78 -5.35
CA ARG A 85 -9.65 8.57 -5.31
C ARG A 85 -10.11 7.59 -4.22
N VAL A 86 -11.29 7.80 -3.65
CA VAL A 86 -11.93 6.91 -2.67
C VAL A 86 -13.05 6.18 -3.38
N THR A 87 -12.98 4.85 -3.37
CA THR A 87 -13.90 3.96 -4.08
C THR A 87 -14.57 3.02 -3.12
N TYR A 88 -15.84 2.71 -3.36
CA TYR A 88 -16.65 1.83 -2.52
C TYR A 88 -16.94 0.48 -3.18
N SER A 89 -16.53 0.32 -4.44
CA SER A 89 -16.63 -0.92 -5.20
C SER A 89 -15.30 -1.29 -5.86
N VAL A 90 -15.18 -2.56 -6.25
CA VAL A 90 -14.00 -3.03 -7.00
C VAL A 90 -14.00 -2.39 -8.37
N GLU A 91 -15.15 -2.30 -9.02
CA GLU A 91 -15.31 -1.74 -10.35
C GLU A 91 -14.78 -0.30 -10.41
N GLU A 92 -15.21 0.56 -9.49
CA GLU A 92 -14.69 1.94 -9.36
C GLU A 92 -13.17 1.94 -9.13
N PHE A 93 -12.68 1.06 -8.24
CA PHE A 93 -11.25 0.95 -7.97
C PHE A 93 -10.46 0.59 -9.23
N LEU A 94 -10.95 -0.36 -10.02
CA LEU A 94 -10.34 -0.79 -11.27
C LEU A 94 -10.35 0.32 -12.33
N GLU A 95 -11.43 1.08 -12.43
CA GLU A 95 -11.55 2.22 -13.35
C GLU A 95 -10.52 3.30 -13.03
N ILE A 96 -10.41 3.71 -11.76
CA ILE A 96 -9.41 4.70 -11.34
C ILE A 96 -8.00 4.12 -11.49
N ALA A 97 -7.78 2.86 -11.13
CA ALA A 97 -6.51 2.16 -11.27
C ALA A 97 -6.00 2.12 -12.72
N ALA A 98 -6.91 2.03 -13.70
CA ALA A 98 -6.60 2.03 -15.12
C ALA A 98 -6.41 3.44 -15.71
N SER A 99 -6.91 4.48 -15.04
CA SER A 99 -6.79 5.88 -15.46
C SER A 99 -5.34 6.40 -15.42
N ASP A 100 -5.11 7.54 -16.07
CA ASP A 100 -3.80 8.19 -16.12
C ASP A 100 -3.54 8.96 -14.82
N LEU A 101 -3.12 8.23 -13.79
CA LEU A 101 -2.72 8.79 -12.50
C LEU A 101 -1.25 9.19 -12.51
N PRO A 102 -0.88 10.27 -11.77
CA PRO A 102 0.53 10.59 -11.58
C PRO A 102 1.24 9.48 -10.80
N GLU A 103 2.55 9.34 -11.06
CA GLU A 103 3.38 8.39 -10.33
C GLU A 103 3.25 8.56 -8.80
N GLY A 104 3.13 7.43 -8.10
CA GLY A 104 2.97 7.40 -6.65
C GLY A 104 1.61 7.86 -6.13
N ALA A 105 0.60 7.99 -6.98
CA ALA A 105 -0.76 8.29 -6.56
C ALA A 105 -1.33 7.23 -5.59
N ILE A 106 -2.15 7.68 -4.64
CA ILE A 106 -2.87 6.79 -3.72
C ILE A 106 -4.33 6.63 -4.14
N ILE A 107 -4.81 5.39 -4.13
CA ILE A 107 -6.23 5.04 -4.26
C ILE A 107 -6.69 4.30 -2.99
N VAL A 108 -7.89 4.61 -2.52
CA VAL A 108 -8.48 4.00 -1.33
C VAL A 108 -9.69 3.16 -1.75
N LEU A 109 -9.65 1.86 -1.45
CA LEU A 109 -10.81 0.97 -1.51
C LEU A 109 -11.44 0.88 -0.11
N GLU A 110 -12.50 1.65 0.10
CA GLU A 110 -13.21 1.74 1.36
C GLU A 110 -14.38 0.75 1.39
N GLU A 111 -14.40 -0.17 2.36
CA GLU A 111 -15.56 -1.01 2.72
C GLU A 111 -16.23 -1.79 1.56
N ALA A 112 -15.54 -2.09 0.46
CA ALA A 112 -16.13 -2.79 -0.69
C ALA A 112 -16.76 -4.18 -0.36
N GLY A 113 -16.46 -4.74 0.82
CA GLY A 113 -17.01 -5.99 1.32
C GLY A 113 -18.30 -5.85 2.14
N VAL A 114 -18.62 -4.66 2.63
CA VAL A 114 -19.83 -4.42 3.44
C VAL A 114 -21.07 -4.46 2.53
N ALA A 115 -20.96 -4.01 1.28
CA ALA A 115 -22.02 -4.13 0.27
C ALA A 115 -22.15 -5.55 -0.31
N ALA A 116 -21.05 -6.30 -0.41
CA ALA A 116 -21.01 -7.61 -1.07
C ALA A 116 -21.27 -8.81 -0.13
N GLY A 117 -21.34 -8.59 1.19
CA GLY A 117 -21.48 -9.64 2.21
C GLY A 117 -20.20 -10.46 2.44
N ASN A 118 -20.08 -11.05 3.65
CA ASN A 118 -18.88 -11.75 4.13
C ASN A 118 -18.32 -12.87 3.20
N ARG A 119 -19.10 -13.35 2.21
CA ARG A 119 -18.65 -14.40 1.28
C ARG A 119 -17.93 -13.88 0.04
N ASN A 120 -18.02 -12.58 -0.27
CA ASN A 120 -17.48 -12.00 -1.50
C ASN A 120 -16.17 -11.22 -1.31
N TRP A 121 -15.69 -11.02 -0.08
CA TRP A 121 -14.43 -10.28 0.16
C TRP A 121 -13.20 -10.94 -0.45
N TYR A 122 -13.17 -12.28 -0.47
CA TYR A 122 -12.13 -13.05 -1.16
C TYR A 122 -12.08 -12.72 -2.65
N THR A 123 -13.24 -12.69 -3.31
CA THR A 123 -13.36 -12.37 -4.74
C THR A 123 -12.94 -10.93 -5.01
N VAL A 124 -13.39 -9.99 -4.17
CA VAL A 124 -13.04 -8.57 -4.23
C VAL A 124 -11.52 -8.38 -4.14
N ALA A 125 -10.89 -8.95 -3.11
CA ALA A 125 -9.45 -8.78 -2.90
C ALA A 125 -8.61 -9.47 -4.00
N ASN A 126 -9.07 -10.62 -4.53
CA ASN A 126 -8.44 -11.27 -5.68
C ASN A 126 -8.53 -10.39 -6.95
N GLN A 127 -9.72 -9.88 -7.29
CA GLN A 127 -9.92 -9.02 -8.46
C GLN A 127 -9.08 -7.74 -8.40
N VAL A 128 -9.05 -7.10 -7.23
CA VAL A 128 -8.19 -5.94 -6.96
C VAL A 128 -6.74 -6.34 -7.22
N LEU A 129 -6.23 -7.39 -6.58
CA LEU A 129 -4.83 -7.76 -6.78
C LEU A 129 -4.49 -8.18 -8.20
N ASP A 130 -5.35 -8.93 -8.88
CA ASP A 130 -5.11 -9.36 -10.26
C ASP A 130 -4.98 -8.13 -11.16
N ALA A 131 -5.91 -7.18 -11.06
CA ALA A 131 -5.81 -5.94 -11.82
C ALA A 131 -4.61 -5.10 -11.43
N LEU A 132 -4.27 -5.00 -10.13
CA LEU A 132 -3.09 -4.28 -9.65
C LEU A 132 -1.80 -4.91 -10.17
N THR A 133 -1.72 -6.24 -10.24
CA THR A 133 -0.54 -6.92 -10.79
C THR A 133 -0.39 -6.75 -12.30
N GLN A 134 -1.50 -6.56 -13.02
CA GLN A 134 -1.53 -6.35 -14.46
C GLN A 134 -1.30 -4.88 -14.87
N THR A 135 -1.82 -3.92 -14.10
CA THR A 135 -1.79 -2.49 -14.45
C THR A 135 -0.70 -1.69 -13.74
N TRP A 136 -0.36 -2.00 -12.47
CA TRP A 136 0.44 -1.08 -11.63
C TRP A 136 1.92 -1.41 -11.48
N ARG A 137 2.37 -2.60 -11.89
CA ARG A 137 3.83 -2.87 -11.93
C ARG A 137 4.60 -1.91 -12.83
N HIS A 138 3.90 -1.14 -13.66
CA HIS A 138 4.46 -0.13 -14.55
C HIS A 138 4.16 1.32 -14.14
N ARG A 139 3.33 1.55 -13.11
CA ARG A 139 2.80 2.89 -12.74
C ARG A 139 2.92 3.23 -11.24
N ASN A 140 3.73 2.50 -10.46
CA ASN A 140 4.12 2.78 -9.06
C ASN A 140 3.07 3.32 -8.05
N ASN A 141 1.78 3.13 -8.30
CA ASN A 141 0.71 3.62 -7.44
C ASN A 141 0.60 2.84 -6.12
N GLY A 142 0.03 3.51 -5.11
CA GLY A 142 -0.30 2.94 -3.82
C GLY A 142 -1.79 2.63 -3.66
N ALA A 143 -2.12 1.53 -2.98
CA ALA A 143 -3.48 1.20 -2.60
C ALA A 143 -3.62 1.09 -1.08
N ILE A 144 -4.70 1.64 -0.55
CA ILE A 144 -5.14 1.43 0.82
C ILE A 144 -6.51 0.76 0.77
N MET A 145 -6.66 -0.37 1.44
CA MET A 145 -7.92 -1.09 1.54
C MET A 145 -8.38 -1.12 2.99
N THR A 146 -9.68 -0.98 3.24
CA THR A 146 -10.25 -1.20 4.57
C THR A 146 -11.05 -2.50 4.62
N ALA A 147 -10.86 -3.29 5.67
CA ALA A 147 -11.57 -4.56 5.88
C ALA A 147 -12.01 -4.70 7.35
N PRO A 148 -13.00 -5.56 7.68
CA PRO A 148 -13.27 -5.90 9.08
C PRO A 148 -12.10 -6.70 9.68
N ASP A 149 -11.63 -7.71 8.95
CA ASP A 149 -10.50 -8.56 9.35
C ASP A 149 -9.60 -8.82 8.14
N PHE A 150 -8.30 -8.91 8.39
CA PHE A 150 -7.31 -9.27 7.37
C PHE A 150 -7.46 -10.72 6.95
N ASP A 151 -7.93 -11.59 7.84
CA ASP A 151 -8.07 -13.02 7.59
C ASP A 151 -9.25 -13.37 6.68
N LEU A 152 -10.11 -12.39 6.35
CA LEU A 152 -11.10 -12.51 5.27
C LEU A 152 -10.48 -12.47 3.86
N ILE A 153 -9.21 -12.11 3.77
CA ILE A 153 -8.45 -12.04 2.52
C ILE A 153 -7.70 -13.35 2.35
N ASP A 154 -7.67 -13.93 1.13
CA ASP A 154 -6.93 -15.16 0.89
C ASP A 154 -5.44 -15.00 1.21
N SER A 155 -4.81 -16.05 1.74
CA SER A 155 -3.41 -15.98 2.16
C SER A 155 -2.42 -15.63 1.04
N HIS A 156 -2.69 -15.97 -0.23
CA HIS A 156 -1.87 -15.56 -1.36
C HIS A 156 -1.98 -14.07 -1.66
N VAL A 157 -3.19 -13.54 -1.46
CA VAL A 157 -3.53 -12.12 -1.64
C VAL A 157 -2.91 -11.30 -0.51
N GLN A 158 -3.07 -11.75 0.73
CA GLN A 158 -2.44 -11.15 1.91
C GLN A 158 -0.92 -10.95 1.74
N ARG A 159 -0.22 -11.90 1.10
CA ARG A 159 1.24 -11.82 0.85
C ARG A 159 1.65 -10.71 -0.10
N ARG A 160 0.72 -10.12 -0.86
CA ARG A 160 1.01 -8.98 -1.74
C ARG A 160 0.94 -7.65 -1.01
N PHE A 161 0.26 -7.59 0.13
CA PHE A 161 0.27 -6.39 0.97
C PHE A 161 1.65 -6.18 1.58
N HIS A 162 2.02 -4.91 1.74
CA HIS A 162 3.28 -4.48 2.32
C HIS A 162 3.10 -4.13 3.80
N HIS A 163 1.95 -3.54 4.14
CA HIS A 163 1.63 -3.13 5.49
C HIS A 163 0.21 -3.49 5.92
N LEU A 164 0.05 -3.70 7.22
CA LEU A 164 -1.23 -3.97 7.86
C LEU A 164 -1.38 -3.05 9.07
N GLY A 165 -2.38 -2.18 9.04
CA GLY A 165 -2.78 -1.37 10.18
C GLY A 165 -3.93 -2.05 10.92
N ILE A 166 -3.67 -2.53 12.14
CA ILE A 166 -4.73 -3.13 12.98
C ILE A 166 -5.23 -2.03 13.91
N MET A 167 -6.43 -1.51 13.67
CA MET A 167 -7.03 -0.48 14.51
C MET A 167 -7.21 -0.99 15.94
N VAL A 168 -6.97 -0.12 16.91
CA VAL A 168 -7.09 -0.44 18.35
C VAL A 168 -7.88 0.62 19.12
N GLY A 169 -8.39 1.63 18.43
CA GLY A 169 -9.23 2.67 19.01
C GLY A 169 -9.11 4.01 18.29
N LYS A 170 -10.00 4.91 18.63
CA LYS A 170 -10.04 6.29 18.13
C LYS A 170 -10.34 7.26 19.26
N ASP A 171 -9.92 8.49 19.07
CA ASP A 171 -10.35 9.65 19.83
C ASP A 171 -10.94 10.64 18.83
N GLU A 172 -12.28 10.67 18.77
CA GLU A 172 -13.00 11.53 17.82
C GLU A 172 -12.82 13.01 18.17
N SER A 173 -12.75 13.33 19.46
CA SER A 173 -12.58 14.71 19.93
C SER A 173 -11.23 15.29 19.52
N ALA A 174 -10.18 14.44 19.52
CA ALA A 174 -8.85 14.81 19.07
C ALA A 174 -8.62 14.59 17.56
N GLY A 175 -9.56 13.95 16.85
CA GLY A 175 -9.38 13.55 15.46
C GLY A 175 -8.24 12.55 15.27
N ILE A 176 -8.07 11.59 16.19
CA ILE A 176 -6.98 10.61 16.19
C ILE A 176 -7.54 9.21 16.03
N SER A 177 -6.91 8.40 15.18
CA SER A 177 -7.10 6.95 15.17
C SER A 177 -5.79 6.25 15.50
N LYS A 178 -5.86 5.20 16.30
CA LYS A 178 -4.69 4.43 16.78
C LYS A 178 -4.69 3.06 16.12
N ALA A 179 -3.55 2.69 15.57
CA ALA A 179 -3.36 1.39 14.94
C ALA A 179 -2.03 0.75 15.36
N ARG A 180 -2.01 -0.58 15.48
CA ARG A 180 -0.78 -1.37 15.49
C ARG A 180 -0.33 -1.51 14.04
N TRP A 181 0.75 -0.81 13.68
CA TRP A 181 1.28 -0.82 12.32
C TRP A 181 2.24 -2.00 12.11
N LYS A 182 1.93 -2.85 11.13
CA LYS A 182 2.70 -4.07 10.82
C LYS A 182 3.29 -4.00 9.42
N TYR A 183 4.49 -4.54 9.28
CA TYR A 183 5.12 -4.94 8.04
C TYR A 183 4.79 -6.39 7.72
N ILE A 184 4.36 -6.66 6.51
CA ILE A 184 4.12 -8.02 6.02
C ILE A 184 5.40 -8.50 5.34
N GLN A 185 5.95 -9.60 5.85
CA GLN A 185 7.11 -10.26 5.26
C GLN A 185 6.74 -11.70 4.91
N THR A 186 6.97 -12.09 3.67
CA THR A 186 6.79 -13.45 3.20
C THR A 186 8.16 -14.12 3.06
N ASN A 187 8.31 -15.31 3.62
CA ASN A 187 9.44 -16.18 3.32
C ASN A 187 9.13 -16.89 1.99
N ASN A 188 9.91 -16.61 0.95
CA ASN A 188 9.64 -17.10 -0.40
C ASN A 188 9.90 -18.61 -0.58
N GLU A 189 10.71 -19.23 0.28
CA GLU A 189 10.99 -20.67 0.22
C GLU A 189 9.86 -21.50 0.84
N THR A 190 9.33 -21.04 1.98
CA THR A 190 8.31 -21.76 2.76
C THR A 190 6.89 -21.26 2.50
N GLY A 191 6.74 -20.11 1.84
CA GLY A 191 5.48 -19.39 1.71
C GLY A 191 4.96 -18.79 3.03
N LYS A 192 5.68 -18.93 4.15
CA LYS A 192 5.19 -18.47 5.45
C LYS A 192 5.20 -16.95 5.54
N MET A 193 4.07 -16.38 5.90
CA MET A 193 3.87 -14.94 6.07
C MET A 193 4.03 -14.53 7.55
N TYR A 194 4.64 -13.38 7.77
CA TYR A 194 4.88 -12.81 9.09
C TYR A 194 4.40 -11.36 9.16
N LYS A 195 3.55 -11.06 10.16
CA LYS A 195 3.05 -9.71 10.47
C LYS A 195 3.96 -9.08 11.55
N LYS A 196 5.06 -8.44 11.16
CA LYS A 196 6.11 -7.93 12.07
C LYS A 196 5.97 -6.43 12.33
N TYR A 197 6.60 -5.92 13.38
CA TYR A 197 6.82 -4.48 13.53
C TYR A 197 8.07 -4.06 12.77
N HIS A 198 8.16 -2.79 12.38
CA HIS A 198 9.37 -2.28 11.77
C HIS A 198 10.50 -2.25 12.80
N ARG A 199 11.71 -2.63 12.38
CA ARG A 199 12.92 -2.40 13.15
C ARG A 199 13.79 -1.46 12.35
N MET A 200 13.98 -0.24 12.85
CA MET A 200 14.65 0.83 12.11
C MET A 200 15.56 1.63 13.03
N ILE A 201 16.67 2.09 12.47
CA ILE A 201 17.57 3.02 13.12
C ILE A 201 16.94 4.41 13.03
N GLY A 202 16.67 5.03 14.18
CA GLY A 202 16.15 6.39 14.25
C GLY A 202 17.13 7.42 13.72
N ASP A 203 16.70 8.68 13.63
CA ASP A 203 17.57 9.79 13.21
C ASP A 203 18.68 10.08 14.23
N ASP A 204 18.52 9.60 15.46
CA ASP A 204 19.51 9.59 16.53
C ASP A 204 20.48 8.39 16.50
N GLY A 205 20.40 7.55 15.46
CA GLY A 205 21.27 6.38 15.31
C GLY A 205 20.87 5.16 16.15
N VAL A 206 19.75 5.20 16.88
CA VAL A 206 19.35 4.10 17.77
C VAL A 206 18.32 3.18 17.09
N LEU A 207 18.58 1.86 17.11
CA LEU A 207 17.66 0.85 16.59
C LEU A 207 16.43 0.70 17.50
N ARG A 208 15.24 0.93 16.95
CA ARG A 208 13.96 0.78 17.67
C ARG A 208 12.99 -0.07 16.90
N ARG A 209 12.05 -0.65 17.67
CA ARG A 209 10.84 -1.27 17.14
C ARG A 209 9.75 -0.20 17.04
N HIS A 210 9.22 -0.02 15.84
CA HIS A 210 8.13 0.91 15.52
C HIS A 210 6.90 0.12 15.08
#